data_AF-A0A9X2NNI8-F1
#
_entry.id   AF-A0A9X2NNI8-F1
#
_cell.length_a   1.000
_cell.length_b   1.000
_cell.length_c   1.000
_cell.angle_alpha   90.00
_cell.angle_beta   90.00
_cell.angle_gamma   90.00
#
_symmetry.space_group_name_H-M   'P 1'
#
loop_
_entity.id
_entity.type
_entity.pdbx_description
1 polymer ?
#
loop_
_entity_poly.entity_id
_entity_poly.type
_entity_poly.pdbx_seq_one_letter_code
_entity_poly.pdbx_strand_id
1 'polypeptide(L)'
;MVWGSPGPADLAELPISSALHATLDDLAAQYDSSLNWDYPPDPGPWREARCARFNADVRAALASLRAELGPSYEIADEFGELHEDPDLDRYLADPKGFKR
;
A
#
# COMPACT_ATOMS: atom_id res chain seq x y z
N MET A 1 0.43 12.44 31.76
CA MET A 1 -0.86 12.32 31.06
C MET A 1 -0.55 12.42 29.58
N VAL A 2 -0.29 11.27 28.94
CA VAL A 2 0.00 11.20 27.50
C VAL A 2 -1.36 11.22 26.81
N TRP A 3 -1.59 12.26 26.02
CA TRP A 3 -2.79 12.40 25.20
C TRP A 3 -2.90 11.21 24.27
N GLY A 4 -4.11 10.67 24.14
CA GLY A 4 -4.39 9.50 23.31
C GLY A 4 -3.86 9.72 21.91
N SER A 5 -2.94 8.85 21.49
CA SER A 5 -2.83 8.56 20.06
C SER A 5 -4.24 8.18 19.60
N PRO A 6 -4.84 8.90 18.63
CA PRO A 6 -5.95 8.31 17.92
C PRO A 6 -5.42 6.97 17.41
N GLY A 7 -6.11 5.88 17.75
CA GLY A 7 -5.90 4.62 17.04
C GLY A 7 -6.08 4.87 15.54
N PRO A 8 -5.70 3.91 14.67
CA PRO A 8 -6.02 4.02 13.25
C PRO A 8 -7.50 4.40 13.13
N ALA A 9 -7.79 5.46 12.36
CA ALA A 9 -9.18 5.84 12.10
C ALA A 9 -9.89 4.60 11.57
N ASP A 10 -11.01 4.22 12.20
CA ASP A 10 -11.83 3.15 11.63
C ASP A 10 -12.29 3.67 10.26
N LEU A 11 -11.86 2.98 9.20
CA LEU A 11 -12.22 3.36 7.85
C LEU A 11 -13.74 3.48 7.75
N ALA A 12 -14.51 2.60 8.41
CA ALA A 12 -15.97 2.62 8.37
C ALA A 12 -16.60 3.91 8.93
N GLU A 13 -15.86 4.75 9.66
CA GLU A 13 -16.32 6.02 10.19
C GLU A 13 -16.01 7.23 9.28
N LEU A 14 -15.23 7.04 8.20
CA LEU A 14 -14.94 8.10 7.25
C LEU A 14 -16.20 8.42 6.41
N PRO A 15 -16.52 9.70 6.20
CA PRO A 15 -17.68 10.10 5.39
C PRO A 15 -17.36 10.01 3.89
N ILE A 16 -16.94 8.83 3.43
CA ILE A 16 -16.66 8.53 2.03
C ILE A 16 -17.64 7.49 1.49
N SER A 17 -17.69 7.38 0.17
CA SER A 17 -18.54 6.48 -0.56
C SER A 17 -18.16 5.02 -0.29
N SER A 18 -19.16 4.13 -0.32
CA SER A 18 -18.92 2.69 -0.21
C SER A 18 -18.02 2.15 -1.33
N ALA A 19 -18.04 2.80 -2.50
CA ALA A 19 -17.16 2.47 -3.61
C ALA A 19 -15.69 2.82 -3.30
N LEU A 20 -15.45 3.98 -2.68
CA LEU A 20 -14.10 4.35 -2.26
C LEU A 20 -13.61 3.47 -1.11
N HIS A 21 -14.47 3.10 -0.17
CA HIS A 21 -14.15 2.09 0.85
C HIS A 21 -13.67 0.78 0.23
N ALA A 22 -14.46 0.19 -0.67
CA ALA A 22 -14.10 -1.07 -1.31
C ALA A 22 -12.78 -0.97 -2.10
N THR A 23 -12.50 0.20 -2.69
CA THR A 23 -11.24 0.47 -3.39
C THR A 23 -10.05 0.50 -2.43
N LEU A 24 -10.20 1.17 -1.26
CA LEU A 24 -9.15 1.22 -0.25
C LEU A 24 -8.88 -0.17 0.36
N ASP A 25 -9.93 -0.94 0.63
CA ASP A 25 -9.80 -2.31 1.12
C ASP A 25 -9.11 -3.23 0.10
N ASP A 26 -9.47 -3.10 -1.19
CA ASP A 26 -8.81 -3.86 -2.26
C ASP A 26 -7.34 -3.46 -2.41
N LEU A 27 -7.01 -2.17 -2.35
CA LEU A 27 -5.61 -1.71 -2.37
C LEU A 27 -4.81 -2.24 -1.18
N ALA A 28 -5.40 -2.29 0.02
CA ALA A 28 -4.75 -2.88 1.19
C ALA A 28 -4.48 -4.39 0.99
N ALA A 29 -5.46 -5.14 0.51
CA ALA A 29 -5.30 -6.56 0.20
C ALA A 29 -4.28 -6.81 -0.92
N GLN A 30 -4.23 -5.94 -1.92
CA GLN A 30 -3.20 -5.98 -2.96
C GLN A 30 -1.82 -5.73 -2.36
N TYR A 31 -1.66 -4.70 -1.52
CA TYR A 31 -0.40 -4.37 -0.87
C TYR A 31 0.13 -5.55 -0.05
N ASP A 32 -0.72 -6.27 0.68
CA ASP A 32 -0.32 -7.47 1.40
C ASP A 32 0.33 -8.49 0.45
N SER A 33 -0.20 -8.67 -0.75
CA SER A 33 0.41 -9.58 -1.75
C SER A 33 1.73 -9.09 -2.34
N SER A 34 2.16 -7.86 -2.06
CA SER A 34 3.47 -7.32 -2.43
C SER A 34 4.59 -7.77 -1.51
N LEU A 35 4.24 -8.27 -0.33
CA LEU A 35 5.19 -8.73 0.68
C LEU A 35 5.59 -10.19 0.42
N ASN A 36 6.86 -10.51 0.67
CA ASN A 36 7.30 -11.88 0.74
C ASN A 36 6.93 -12.45 2.13
N TRP A 37 5.74 -13.06 2.22
CA TRP A 37 5.24 -13.58 3.50
C TRP A 37 6.03 -14.77 4.04
N ASP A 38 6.72 -15.52 3.18
CA ASP A 38 7.57 -16.64 3.60
C ASP A 38 8.81 -16.12 4.35
N TYR A 39 9.39 -15.02 3.89
CA TYR A 39 10.47 -14.32 4.58
C TYR A 39 10.49 -12.83 4.20
N PRO A 40 9.92 -11.93 5.03
CA PRO A 40 9.78 -10.50 4.70
C PRO A 40 11.07 -9.74 4.33
N PRO A 41 12.26 -10.12 4.81
CA PRO A 41 13.50 -9.49 4.37
C PRO A 41 13.91 -9.77 2.92
N ASP A 42 13.38 -10.84 2.31
CA ASP A 42 13.66 -11.20 0.91
C ASP A 42 12.83 -10.35 -0.06
N PRO A 43 13.26 -10.25 -1.33
CA PRO A 43 12.54 -9.55 -2.39
C PRO A 43 11.04 -9.89 -2.44
N GLY A 44 10.22 -8.85 -2.49
CA GLY A 44 8.79 -8.99 -2.75
C GLY A 44 8.53 -9.55 -4.16
N PRO A 45 7.45 -10.31 -4.38
CA PRO A 45 7.22 -11.03 -5.63
C PRO A 45 6.79 -10.13 -6.81
N TRP A 46 6.63 -8.83 -6.59
CA TRP A 46 6.08 -7.92 -7.60
C TRP A 46 7.15 -7.45 -8.57
N ARG A 47 6.83 -7.57 -9.86
CA ARG A 47 7.58 -6.98 -10.96
C ARG A 47 7.25 -5.51 -11.14
N GLU A 48 8.16 -4.77 -11.77
CA GLU A 48 8.07 -3.31 -11.89
C GLU A 48 6.74 -2.86 -12.52
N ALA A 49 6.25 -3.58 -13.54
CA ALA A 49 4.97 -3.27 -14.17
C ALA A 49 3.77 -3.36 -13.21
N ARG A 50 3.81 -4.31 -12.27
CA ARG A 50 2.76 -4.46 -11.24
C ARG A 50 2.88 -3.37 -10.18
N CYS A 51 4.10 -3.06 -9.73
CA CYS A 51 4.37 -1.96 -8.82
C CYS A 51 3.88 -0.62 -9.39
N ALA A 52 4.22 -0.32 -10.64
CA ALA A 52 3.79 0.90 -11.33
C ALA A 52 2.27 1.02 -11.45
N ARG A 53 1.58 -0.10 -11.74
CA ARG A 53 0.12 -0.14 -11.79
C ARG A 53 -0.49 0.16 -10.42
N PHE A 54 0.00 -0.49 -9.38
CA PHE A 54 -0.46 -0.26 -8.02
C PHE A 54 -0.24 1.18 -7.56
N ASN A 55 0.94 1.75 -7.82
CA ASN A 55 1.24 3.14 -7.49
C ASN A 55 0.26 4.11 -8.16
N ALA A 56 -0.10 3.86 -9.42
CA ALA A 56 -1.09 4.66 -10.14
C ALA A 56 -2.50 4.54 -9.50
N ASP A 57 -2.90 3.32 -9.13
CA ASP A 57 -4.20 3.06 -8.51
C ASP A 57 -4.30 3.71 -7.11
N VAL A 58 -3.23 3.67 -6.30
CA VAL A 58 -3.14 4.38 -5.00
C VAL A 58 -3.24 5.89 -5.18
N ARG A 59 -2.52 6.47 -6.15
CA ARG A 59 -2.60 7.91 -6.43
C ARG A 59 -4.00 8.34 -6.85
N ALA A 60 -4.69 7.51 -7.64
CA ALA A 60 -6.08 7.77 -8.02
C ALA A 60 -7.03 7.69 -6.81
N ALA A 61 -6.87 6.69 -5.94
CA ALA A 61 -7.66 6.57 -4.72
C ALA A 61 -7.43 7.75 -3.76
N LEU A 62 -6.19 8.22 -3.61
CA LEU A 62 -5.87 9.40 -2.81
C LEU A 62 -6.52 10.67 -3.36
N ALA A 63 -6.57 10.83 -4.68
CA ALA A 63 -7.27 11.95 -5.31
C ALA A 63 -8.78 11.91 -5.02
N SER A 64 -9.40 10.72 -5.11
CA SER A 64 -10.80 10.53 -4.73
C SER A 64 -11.05 10.82 -3.26
N LEU A 65 -10.16 10.35 -2.37
CA LEU A 65 -10.24 10.60 -0.93
C LEU A 65 -10.21 12.09 -0.61
N ARG A 66 -9.30 12.84 -1.23
CA ARG A 66 -9.22 14.31 -1.10
C ARG A 66 -10.49 15.00 -1.58
N ALA A 67 -11.08 14.51 -2.67
CA ALA A 67 -12.31 15.08 -3.22
C ALA A 67 -13.53 14.82 -2.34
N GLU A 68 -13.67 13.61 -1.79
CA GLU A 68 -14.84 13.22 -0.99
C GLU A 68 -14.80 13.78 0.44
N LEU A 69 -13.64 13.72 1.11
CA LEU A 69 -13.49 14.29 2.46
C LEU A 69 -13.52 15.81 2.46
N GLY A 70 -13.07 16.43 1.36
CA GLY A 70 -13.03 17.88 1.21
C GLY A 70 -12.06 18.56 2.19
N PRO A 71 -12.15 19.89 2.34
CA PRO A 71 -11.16 20.69 3.06
C PRO A 71 -11.25 20.54 4.60
N SER A 72 -12.27 19.85 5.10
CA SER A 72 -12.46 19.61 6.54
C SER A 72 -11.46 18.59 7.11
N TYR A 73 -10.74 17.89 6.24
CA TYR A 73 -9.77 16.87 6.61
C TYR A 73 -8.38 17.27 6.12
N GLU A 74 -7.38 17.03 6.97
CA GLU A 74 -5.97 17.06 6.58
C GLU A 74 -5.54 15.64 6.22
N ILE A 75 -4.97 15.48 5.04
CA ILE A 75 -4.48 14.18 4.56
C ILE A 75 -2.96 14.25 4.44
N ALA A 76 -2.29 13.55 5.36
CA ALA A 76 -0.86 13.29 5.30
C ALA A 76 -0.59 12.19 4.25
N ASP A 77 0.03 12.58 3.14
CA ASP A 77 0.46 11.64 2.10
C ASP A 77 1.91 11.21 2.37
N GLU A 78 2.05 10.05 3.00
CA GLU A 78 3.34 9.40 3.27
C GLU A 78 3.60 8.23 2.30
N PHE A 79 2.88 8.17 1.17
CA PHE A 79 3.00 7.07 0.24
C PHE A 79 4.38 7.05 -0.44
N GLY A 80 5.12 5.97 -0.22
CA GLY A 80 6.32 5.63 -0.99
C GLY A 80 5.95 4.74 -2.17
N GLU A 81 6.41 5.11 -3.37
CA GLU A 81 6.22 4.27 -4.56
C GLU A 81 6.87 2.91 -4.35
N LEU A 82 6.12 1.86 -4.69
CA LEU A 82 6.68 0.53 -4.80
C LEU A 82 7.51 0.43 -6.09
N HIS A 83 8.63 -0.25 -5.98
CA HIS A 83 9.46 -0.65 -7.12
C HIS A 83 9.79 -2.13 -6.99
N GLU A 84 10.07 -2.76 -8.13
CA GLU A 84 10.66 -4.09 -8.13
C GLU A 84 11.94 -4.08 -7.28
N ASP A 85 12.09 -5.10 -6.44
CA ASP A 85 13.32 -5.26 -5.69
C ASP A 85 14.46 -5.59 -6.68
N PRO A 86 15.59 -4.85 -6.67
CA PRO A 86 16.67 -5.05 -7.62
C PRO A 86 17.27 -6.46 -7.58
N ASP A 87 17.11 -7.18 -6.46
CA ASP A 87 17.58 -8.55 -6.29
C ASP A 87 16.53 -9.60 -6.69
N LEU A 88 15.34 -9.22 -7.16
CA LEU A 88 14.25 -10.16 -7.44
C LEU A 88 14.62 -11.22 -8.48
N ASP A 89 15.33 -10.85 -9.54
CA ASP A 89 15.80 -11.84 -10.54
C ASP A 89 16.79 -12.84 -9.93
N ARG A 90 17.67 -12.38 -9.05
CA ARG A 90 18.61 -13.24 -8.33
C ARG A 90 17.88 -14.16 -7.34
N TYR A 91 16.89 -13.63 -6.64
CA TYR A 91 16.03 -14.42 -5.74
C TYR A 91 15.26 -15.49 -6.51
N LEU A 92 14.62 -15.16 -7.62
CA LEU A 92 13.84 -16.13 -8.40
C LEU A 92 14.69 -17.22 -9.07
N ALA A 93 15.97 -16.93 -9.37
CA ALA A 93 16.90 -17.92 -9.92
C ALA A 93 17.31 -18.99 -8.89
N ASP A 94 17.52 -18.61 -7.62
CA ASP A 94 17.79 -19.55 -6.52
C ASP A 94 17.27 -19.03 -5.18
N PRO A 95 15.97 -19.24 -4.87
CA PRO A 95 15.37 -18.73 -3.64
C PRO A 95 15.99 -19.32 -2.36
N LYS A 96 16.46 -20.57 -2.43
CA LYS A 96 17.00 -21.29 -1.25
C LYS A 96 18.43 -20.87 -0.91
N GLY A 97 19.19 -20.47 -1.92
CA GLY A 97 20.56 -19.96 -1.76
C GLY A 97 20.66 -18.44 -1.69
N PHE A 98 19.54 -17.72 -1.82
CA PHE A 98 19.52 -16.26 -1.83
C PHE A 98 20.07 -15.67 -0.52
N LYS A 99 20.93 -14.65 -0.66
CA LYS A 99 21.48 -13.85 0.42
C LYS A 99 21.63 -12.42 -0.05
N ARG A 100 20.97 -11.51 0.66
CA ARG A 100 21.09 -10.07 0.46
C ARG A 100 22.47 -9.56 0.87
#